data_AF-A0A3M1GML2-F1
#
_entry.id   AF-A0A3M1GML2-F1
#
_cell.length_a   1.000
_cell.length_b   1.000
_cell.length_c   1.000
_cell.angle_alpha   90.00
_cell.angle_beta   90.00
_cell.angle_gamma   90.00
#
_symmetry.space_group_name_H-M   'P 1'
#
loop_
_entity.id
_entity.type
_entity.pdbx_description
1 polymer ?
#
loop_
_entity_poly.entity_id
_entity_poly.type
_entity_poly.pdbx_seq_one_letter_code
_entity_poly.pdbx_strand_id
1 'polypeptide(L)'
;MNAFNAAMGQFELFDYIPLGVCILRRDFSVLFWNRYLEEWTGLKRGDILGHSILDQFPNLKSPVFHRRLQDVFDGGPPLVYSAQLHRYFIPCPLDSGQYRSQQTTVTPVPAPAEGDFYALVVIEDVTDMVQRLQDYRQMRDRAIEEIAERKWVEAELRQRNRELALLNRVITISAANPDVREILQTACREMVYSFGMTIATATMLNPDRTAVTNTAAYAVSLPDGALPFDPDSIIGMVIPVADIPLALEQLEQATSTPVVIHNPAESSVLGPARQYFEKFNVATMVILPLLVKGRLTGSLNLFSLAHRSLSERELATMQNVADQISGTIALAELNRLSRRLSAALEQSTECVLITDPQGRIEYANPAFEHTTGFTADEAAGQMLDILQSQVPETAEAQAQNPPADYTAALQTGQTWQGRLVSRKKDGTSFTEDVTLSPVR
;
A
#
# COMPACT_ATOMS: atom_id res chain seq x y z
N MET A 1 4.74 59.84 -67.12
CA MET A 1 4.46 58.39 -67.00
C MET A 1 5.68 57.76 -66.33
N ASN A 2 5.64 57.66 -65.01
CA ASN A 2 6.81 57.45 -64.15
C ASN A 2 7.25 55.98 -64.13
N ALA A 3 8.55 55.75 -63.87
CA ALA A 3 9.16 54.44 -63.61
C ALA A 3 8.39 53.58 -62.58
N PHE A 4 7.59 54.22 -61.72
CA PHE A 4 6.66 53.59 -60.78
C PHE A 4 5.57 52.73 -61.46
N ASN A 5 4.98 53.19 -62.57
CA ASN A 5 3.93 52.45 -63.27
C ASN A 5 4.48 51.26 -64.09
N ALA A 6 5.73 51.34 -64.55
CA ALA A 6 6.41 50.24 -65.25
C ALA A 6 6.81 49.12 -64.28
N ALA A 7 7.22 49.47 -63.06
CA ALA A 7 7.49 48.51 -61.99
C ALA A 7 6.22 47.81 -61.48
N MET A 8 5.07 48.50 -61.45
CA MET A 8 3.78 47.89 -61.05
C MET A 8 3.40 46.68 -61.91
N GLY A 9 3.49 46.80 -63.24
CA GLY A 9 3.17 45.70 -64.16
C GLY A 9 4.07 44.47 -64.03
N GLN A 10 5.28 44.64 -63.49
CA GLN A 10 6.27 43.57 -63.32
C GLN A 10 5.94 42.64 -62.13
N PHE A 11 5.12 43.09 -61.18
CA PHE A 11 4.86 42.40 -59.91
C PHE A 11 3.41 41.93 -59.74
N GLU A 12 2.53 42.17 -60.71
CA GLU A 12 1.09 41.81 -60.63
C GLU A 12 0.85 40.30 -60.41
N LEU A 13 1.79 39.43 -60.78
CA LEU A 13 1.69 37.99 -60.52
C LEU A 13 1.56 37.68 -59.01
N PHE A 14 2.15 38.50 -58.14
CA PHE A 14 2.09 38.32 -56.69
C PHE A 14 0.70 38.59 -56.09
N ASP A 15 -0.25 39.18 -56.84
CA ASP A 15 -1.63 39.32 -56.40
C ASP A 15 -2.40 37.98 -56.37
N TYR A 16 -1.90 36.97 -57.07
CA TYR A 16 -2.53 35.65 -57.12
C TYR A 16 -1.97 34.66 -56.08
N ILE A 17 -0.90 35.04 -55.37
CA ILE A 17 -0.29 34.21 -54.33
C ILE A 17 -1.01 34.48 -53.01
N PRO A 18 -1.51 33.44 -52.29
CA PRO A 18 -2.23 33.58 -51.02
C PRO A 18 -1.30 33.87 -49.83
N LEU A 19 -0.40 34.82 -50.00
CA LEU A 19 0.56 35.30 -49.01
C LEU A 19 0.53 36.82 -49.02
N GLY A 20 0.85 37.46 -47.90
CA GLY A 20 1.06 38.89 -47.88
C GLY A 20 2.40 39.22 -48.54
N VAL A 21 2.40 39.98 -49.63
CA VAL A 21 3.63 40.30 -50.37
C VAL A 21 3.79 41.80 -50.49
N CYS A 22 4.94 42.32 -50.05
CA CYS A 22 5.35 43.69 -50.35
C CYS A 22 6.81 43.74 -50.80
N ILE A 23 7.15 44.78 -51.56
CA ILE A 23 8.51 45.03 -52.00
C ILE A 23 8.93 46.39 -51.45
N LEU A 24 10.08 46.43 -50.77
CA LEU A 24 10.62 47.63 -50.17
C LEU A 24 11.88 48.08 -50.90
N ARG A 25 12.05 49.40 -51.03
CA ARG A 25 13.31 50.02 -51.40
C ARG A 25 14.18 50.23 -50.16
N ARG A 26 15.48 50.47 -50.36
CA ARG A 26 16.49 50.75 -49.32
C ARG A 26 16.12 51.88 -48.35
N ASP A 27 15.35 52.87 -48.79
CA ASP A 27 14.81 53.96 -47.96
C ASP A 27 13.52 53.57 -47.20
N PHE A 28 13.18 52.27 -47.20
CA PHE A 28 11.96 51.68 -46.66
C PHE A 28 10.67 52.08 -47.37
N SER A 29 10.76 52.74 -48.54
CA SER A 29 9.58 53.06 -49.35
C SER A 29 8.93 51.80 -49.93
N VAL A 30 7.60 51.70 -49.85
CA VAL A 30 6.84 50.57 -50.41
C VAL A 30 6.70 50.71 -51.92
N LEU A 31 7.27 49.77 -52.67
CA LEU A 31 7.21 49.69 -54.13
C LEU A 31 6.05 48.82 -54.63
N PHE A 32 5.66 47.81 -53.85
CA PHE A 32 4.58 46.91 -54.18
C PHE A 32 3.86 46.46 -52.91
N TRP A 33 2.54 46.27 -53.02
CA TRP A 33 1.65 45.88 -51.92
C TRP A 33 0.51 45.05 -52.48
N ASN A 34 0.52 43.74 -52.23
CA ASN A 34 -0.44 42.84 -52.88
C ASN A 34 -1.84 42.88 -52.24
N ARG A 35 -2.83 42.33 -52.95
CA ARG A 35 -4.24 42.33 -52.52
C ARG A 35 -4.46 41.72 -51.13
N TYR A 36 -3.66 40.72 -50.76
CA TYR A 36 -3.78 40.05 -49.46
C TYR A 36 -3.32 40.95 -48.31
N LEU A 37 -2.27 41.76 -48.51
CA LEU A 37 -1.92 42.76 -47.51
C LEU A 37 -2.95 43.89 -47.44
N GLU A 38 -3.60 44.27 -48.55
CA GLU A 38 -4.73 45.22 -48.50
C GLU A 38 -5.88 44.66 -47.66
N GLU A 39 -6.21 43.39 -47.84
CA GLU A 39 -7.25 42.69 -47.08
C GLU A 39 -6.87 42.55 -45.60
N TRP A 40 -5.65 42.06 -45.31
CA TRP A 40 -5.22 41.76 -43.95
C TRP A 40 -4.94 42.99 -43.09
N THR A 41 -4.58 44.12 -43.68
CA THR A 41 -4.26 45.36 -42.94
C THR A 41 -5.35 46.42 -43.06
N GLY A 42 -6.25 46.30 -44.04
CA GLY A 42 -7.24 47.33 -44.38
C GLY A 42 -6.67 48.54 -45.14
N LEU A 43 -5.37 48.60 -45.40
CA LEU A 43 -4.72 49.71 -46.11
C LEU A 43 -4.79 49.48 -47.61
N LYS A 44 -5.32 50.45 -48.36
CA LYS A 44 -5.32 50.38 -49.82
C LYS A 44 -3.93 50.63 -50.36
N ARG A 45 -3.57 49.93 -51.44
CA ARG A 45 -2.31 50.05 -52.17
C ARG A 45 -2.01 51.51 -52.51
N GLY A 46 -3.02 52.26 -52.96
CA GLY A 46 -2.87 53.68 -53.30
C GLY A 46 -2.40 54.57 -52.15
N ASP A 47 -2.68 54.18 -50.91
CA ASP A 47 -2.37 54.97 -49.71
C ASP A 47 -0.96 54.70 -49.18
N ILE A 48 -0.39 53.52 -49.47
CA ILE A 48 0.90 53.09 -48.92
C ILE A 48 2.04 53.14 -49.93
N LEU A 49 1.76 53.04 -51.23
CA LEU A 49 2.81 53.07 -52.26
C LEU A 49 3.60 54.39 -52.22
N GLY A 50 4.92 54.27 -52.31
CA GLY A 50 5.85 55.39 -52.26
C GLY A 50 6.09 56.00 -50.87
N HIS A 51 5.34 55.58 -49.85
CA HIS A 51 5.53 55.99 -48.47
C HIS A 51 6.44 54.99 -47.73
N SER A 52 7.10 55.46 -46.68
CA SER A 52 7.94 54.60 -45.84
C SER A 52 7.07 53.63 -45.03
N ILE A 53 7.37 52.34 -45.13
CA ILE A 53 6.68 51.31 -44.33
C ILE A 53 6.89 51.51 -42.83
N LEU A 54 7.98 52.18 -42.42
CA LEU A 54 8.30 52.44 -41.02
C LEU A 54 7.36 53.46 -40.38
N ASP A 55 6.76 54.35 -41.16
CA ASP A 55 5.83 55.36 -40.66
C ASP A 55 4.45 54.77 -40.44
N GLN A 56 4.04 53.87 -41.34
CA GLN A 56 2.80 53.12 -41.21
C GLN A 56 2.89 52.02 -40.14
N PHE A 57 4.05 51.39 -40.00
CA PHE A 57 4.27 50.29 -39.06
C PHE A 57 5.51 50.55 -38.18
N PRO A 58 5.37 51.34 -37.10
CA PRO A 58 6.48 51.72 -36.23
C PRO A 58 7.20 50.55 -35.55
N ASN A 59 6.59 49.36 -35.43
CA ASN A 59 7.24 48.16 -34.89
C ASN A 59 8.48 47.75 -35.69
N LEU A 60 8.51 48.08 -36.98
CA LEU A 60 9.65 47.81 -37.86
C LEU A 60 10.87 48.70 -37.56
N LYS A 61 10.71 49.78 -36.79
CA LYS A 61 11.83 50.60 -36.27
C LYS A 61 12.63 49.87 -35.18
N SER A 62 12.10 48.79 -34.62
CA SER A 62 12.81 47.95 -33.64
C SER A 62 14.11 47.40 -34.22
N PRO A 63 15.21 47.34 -33.44
CA PRO A 63 16.49 46.77 -33.89
C PRO A 63 16.39 45.32 -34.41
N VAL A 64 15.37 44.57 -33.96
CA VAL A 64 15.10 43.19 -34.38
C VAL A 64 14.79 43.09 -35.88
N PHE A 65 14.07 44.09 -36.41
CA PHE A 65 13.70 44.16 -37.83
C PHE A 65 14.64 45.09 -38.60
N HIS A 66 14.83 46.32 -38.11
CA HIS A 66 15.49 47.38 -38.85
C HIS A 66 16.93 47.05 -39.29
N ARG A 67 17.77 46.56 -38.37
CA ARG A 67 19.19 46.29 -38.66
C ARG A 67 19.35 45.17 -39.68
N ARG A 68 18.55 44.11 -39.55
CA ARG A 68 18.64 42.95 -40.46
C ARG A 68 18.12 43.30 -41.86
N LEU A 69 17.07 44.13 -41.96
CA LEU A 69 16.58 44.59 -43.26
C LEU A 69 17.64 45.38 -44.04
N GLN A 70 18.51 46.14 -43.36
CA GLN A 70 19.64 46.83 -44.00
C GLN A 70 20.57 45.85 -44.72
N ASP A 71 20.90 44.72 -44.08
CA ASP A 71 21.75 43.68 -44.68
C ASP A 71 21.15 43.11 -45.98
N VAL A 72 19.81 43.01 -46.06
CA VAL A 72 19.12 42.54 -47.28
C VAL A 72 19.23 43.55 -48.41
N PHE A 73 19.11 44.85 -48.11
CA PHE A 73 19.27 45.89 -49.13
C PHE A 73 20.70 45.97 -49.68
N ASP A 74 21.69 45.48 -48.92
CA ASP A 74 23.09 45.36 -49.36
C ASP A 74 23.37 44.05 -50.13
N GLY A 75 22.33 43.25 -50.43
CA GLY A 75 22.47 41.97 -51.15
C GLY A 75 22.88 40.79 -50.27
N GLY A 76 22.74 40.92 -48.94
CA GLY A 76 22.96 39.86 -47.98
C GLY A 76 21.97 38.69 -48.13
N PRO A 77 22.14 37.59 -47.38
CA PRO A 77 21.29 36.40 -47.52
C PRO A 77 19.82 36.66 -47.13
N PRO A 78 18.87 35.84 -47.62
CA PRO A 78 17.48 35.92 -47.20
C PRO A 78 17.31 35.76 -45.68
N LEU A 79 16.36 36.51 -45.11
CA LEU A 79 16.02 36.48 -43.69
C LEU A 79 14.72 35.75 -43.46
N VAL A 80 14.61 35.08 -42.31
CA VAL A 80 13.35 34.49 -41.83
C VAL A 80 13.05 35.00 -40.42
N TYR A 81 11.86 35.57 -40.25
CA TYR A 81 11.26 35.91 -38.97
C TYR A 81 10.20 34.87 -38.64
N SER A 82 10.49 34.00 -37.66
CA SER A 82 9.57 32.95 -37.24
C SER A 82 8.42 33.49 -36.38
N ALA A 83 7.23 32.92 -36.56
CA ALA A 83 6.04 33.25 -35.78
C ALA A 83 6.23 33.03 -34.27
N GLN A 84 7.07 32.06 -33.89
CA GLN A 84 7.35 31.74 -32.48
C GLN A 84 8.13 32.84 -31.75
N LEU A 85 8.99 33.57 -32.45
CA LEU A 85 9.88 34.56 -31.83
C LEU A 85 9.44 36.00 -32.09
N HIS A 86 8.80 36.26 -33.23
CA HIS A 86 8.56 37.63 -33.71
C HIS A 86 7.08 38.02 -33.72
N ARG A 87 6.17 37.08 -33.43
CA ARG A 87 4.70 37.23 -33.44
C ARG A 87 4.11 37.69 -34.79
N TYR A 88 4.48 38.87 -35.27
CA TYR A 88 4.17 39.39 -36.61
C TYR A 88 5.25 40.38 -37.11
N PHE A 89 5.42 40.45 -38.43
CA PHE A 89 6.25 41.46 -39.09
C PHE A 89 5.44 42.73 -39.37
N ILE A 90 4.22 42.59 -39.91
CA ILE A 90 3.23 43.67 -40.07
C ILE A 90 2.00 43.32 -39.21
N PRO A 91 1.49 44.22 -38.36
CA PRO A 91 0.29 43.95 -37.58
C PRO A 91 -0.93 43.77 -38.49
N CYS A 92 -1.32 42.52 -38.74
CA CYS A 92 -2.46 42.14 -39.56
C CYS A 92 -3.58 41.58 -38.65
N PRO A 93 -4.64 42.35 -38.32
CA PRO A 93 -5.69 41.88 -37.43
C PRO A 93 -6.56 40.77 -38.07
N LEU A 94 -7.07 39.90 -37.20
CA LEU A 94 -8.18 38.98 -37.45
C LEU A 94 -9.50 39.61 -36.98
N ASP A 95 -10.63 39.05 -37.40
CA ASP A 95 -11.97 39.48 -36.97
C ASP A 95 -12.15 39.43 -35.44
N SER A 96 -11.37 38.59 -34.75
CA SER A 96 -11.35 38.48 -33.29
C SER A 96 -10.61 39.63 -32.58
N GLY A 97 -9.98 40.55 -33.33
CA GLY A 97 -9.13 41.62 -32.80
C GLY A 97 -7.71 41.18 -32.43
N GLN A 98 -7.38 39.89 -32.54
CA GLN A 98 -6.00 39.41 -32.40
C GLN A 98 -5.21 39.59 -33.70
N TYR A 99 -3.89 39.72 -33.63
CA TYR A 99 -3.03 39.76 -34.81
C TYR A 99 -2.69 38.35 -35.30
N ARG A 100 -2.66 38.19 -36.63
CA ARG A 100 -2.18 36.97 -37.29
C ARG A 100 -0.75 36.65 -36.83
N SER A 101 -0.49 35.38 -36.56
CA SER A 101 0.87 34.88 -36.34
C SER A 101 1.56 34.74 -37.69
N GLN A 102 2.74 35.34 -37.86
CA GLN A 102 3.37 35.43 -39.17
C GLN A 102 4.70 34.71 -39.24
N GLN A 103 4.88 33.93 -40.30
CA GLN A 103 6.18 33.54 -40.77
C GLN A 103 6.56 34.47 -41.92
N THR A 104 7.63 35.24 -41.76
CA THR A 104 8.03 36.24 -42.74
C THR A 104 9.39 35.92 -43.31
N THR A 105 9.48 35.83 -44.63
CA THR A 105 10.72 35.70 -45.36
C THR A 105 11.02 37.00 -46.09
N VAL A 106 12.24 37.51 -45.96
CA VAL A 106 12.69 38.71 -46.67
C VAL A 106 13.87 38.34 -47.56
N THR A 107 13.70 38.48 -48.86
CA THR A 107 14.68 38.05 -49.87
C THR A 107 15.18 39.25 -50.66
N PRO A 108 16.50 39.41 -50.87
CA PRO A 108 17.02 40.45 -51.77
C PRO A 108 16.63 40.15 -53.22
N VAL A 109 16.15 41.15 -53.94
CA VAL A 109 15.86 41.07 -55.38
C VAL A 109 16.60 42.21 -56.08
N PRO A 110 17.37 41.95 -57.16
CA PRO A 110 18.12 42.98 -57.86
C PRO A 110 17.23 44.17 -58.28
N ALA A 111 17.65 45.39 -57.94
CA ALA A 111 17.00 46.60 -58.41
C ALA A 111 17.51 46.98 -59.81
N PRO A 112 16.81 47.85 -60.56
CA PRO A 112 17.28 48.35 -61.86
C PRO A 112 18.57 49.17 -61.79
N ALA A 113 18.93 49.71 -60.61
CA ALA A 113 20.20 50.37 -60.38
C ALA A 113 21.27 49.34 -60.03
N GLU A 114 22.43 49.44 -60.69
CA GLU A 114 23.53 48.48 -60.52
C GLU A 114 24.04 48.46 -59.08
N GLY A 115 24.02 47.29 -58.44
CA GLY A 115 24.48 47.09 -57.05
C GLY A 115 23.47 47.43 -55.95
N ASP A 116 22.22 47.76 -56.29
CA ASP A 116 21.13 48.01 -55.33
C ASP A 116 20.14 46.83 -55.30
N PHE A 117 19.55 46.55 -54.14
CA PHE A 117 18.59 45.46 -53.96
C PHE A 117 17.30 45.97 -53.34
N TYR A 118 16.18 45.45 -53.84
CA TYR A 118 14.89 45.56 -53.16
C TYR A 118 14.72 44.40 -52.18
N ALA A 119 13.95 44.62 -51.12
CA ALA A 119 13.57 43.56 -50.20
C ALA A 119 12.18 43.03 -50.60
N LEU A 120 12.12 41.80 -51.11
CA LEU A 120 10.87 41.07 -51.31
C LEU A 120 10.47 40.45 -49.96
N VAL A 121 9.44 41.01 -49.34
CA VAL A 121 8.87 40.54 -48.09
C VAL A 121 7.68 39.64 -48.40
N VAL A 122 7.72 38.40 -47.92
CA VAL A 122 6.64 37.42 -48.03
C VAL A 122 6.19 37.05 -46.62
N ILE A 123 4.91 37.27 -46.34
CA ILE A 123 4.26 37.06 -45.05
C ILE A 123 3.25 35.92 -45.19
N GLU A 124 3.51 34.82 -44.52
CA GLU A 124 2.61 33.69 -44.40
C GLU A 124 1.81 33.80 -43.10
N ASP A 125 0.49 33.63 -43.18
CA ASP A 125 -0.35 33.48 -42.00
C ASP A 125 -0.28 32.04 -41.50
N VAL A 126 0.33 31.87 -40.33
CA VAL A 126 0.49 30.57 -39.67
C VAL A 126 -0.31 30.50 -38.36
N THR A 127 -1.34 31.35 -38.19
CA THR A 127 -2.13 31.43 -36.95
C THR A 127 -2.75 30.10 -36.55
N ASP A 128 -3.49 29.46 -37.46
CA ASP A 128 -4.12 28.16 -37.20
C ASP A 128 -3.10 27.07 -36.87
N MET A 129 -1.94 27.10 -37.53
CA MET A 129 -0.86 26.13 -37.30
C MET A 129 -0.24 26.32 -35.91
N VAL A 130 0.04 27.56 -35.52
CA VAL A 130 0.58 27.88 -34.18
C VAL A 130 -0.40 27.50 -33.09
N GLN A 131 -1.70 27.76 -33.28
CA GLN A 131 -2.73 27.39 -32.31
C GLN A 131 -2.86 25.87 -32.16
N ARG A 132 -2.96 25.12 -33.27
CA ARG A 132 -3.01 23.65 -33.23
C ARG A 132 -1.77 23.04 -32.56
N LEU A 133 -0.60 23.62 -32.79
CA LEU A 133 0.64 23.15 -32.16
C LEU A 133 0.62 23.39 -30.65
N GLN A 134 0.08 24.50 -30.19
CA GLN A 134 -0.08 24.80 -28.77
C GLN A 134 -1.08 23.84 -28.10
N ASP A 135 -2.25 23.63 -28.71
CA ASP A 135 -3.26 22.69 -28.22
C ASP A 135 -2.70 21.27 -28.13
N TYR A 136 -1.97 20.83 -29.16
CA TYR A 136 -1.33 19.52 -29.17
C TYR A 136 -0.29 19.36 -28.05
N ARG A 137 0.53 20.38 -27.80
CA ARG A 137 1.51 20.36 -26.70
C ARG A 137 0.80 20.23 -25.35
N GLN A 138 -0.25 21.02 -25.12
CA GLN A 138 -1.02 20.96 -23.88
C GLN A 138 -1.67 19.59 -23.66
N MET A 139 -2.31 19.02 -24.69
CA MET A 139 -2.91 17.69 -24.61
C MET A 139 -1.86 16.60 -24.34
N ARG A 140 -0.71 16.67 -25.00
CA ARG A 140 0.38 15.70 -24.80
C ARG A 140 0.91 15.77 -23.38
N ASP A 141 1.18 16.96 -22.87
CA ASP A 141 1.76 17.13 -21.54
C ASP A 141 0.77 16.63 -20.47
N ARG A 142 -0.53 16.93 -20.61
CA ARG A 142 -1.59 16.37 -19.76
C ARG A 142 -1.67 14.83 -19.83
N ALA A 143 -1.60 14.25 -21.04
CA ALA A 143 -1.63 12.80 -21.19
C ALA A 143 -0.42 12.10 -20.56
N ILE A 144 0.76 12.73 -20.59
CA ILE A 144 1.96 12.22 -19.93
C ILE A 144 1.77 12.21 -18.40
N GLU A 145 1.22 13.28 -17.83
CA GLU A 145 0.91 13.36 -16.39
C GLU A 145 -0.12 12.30 -15.97
N GLU A 146 -1.22 12.16 -16.71
CA GLU A 146 -2.26 11.15 -16.42
C GLU A 146 -1.71 9.72 -16.52
N ILE A 147 -0.83 9.42 -17.49
CA ILE A 147 -0.17 8.11 -17.61
C ILE A 147 0.77 7.85 -16.43
N ALA A 148 1.53 8.87 -16.01
CA ALA A 148 2.45 8.75 -14.89
C ALA A 148 1.70 8.46 -13.57
N GLU A 149 0.63 9.20 -13.30
CA GLU A 149 -0.24 9.00 -12.14
C GLU A 149 -0.88 7.61 -12.17
N ARG A 150 -1.47 7.21 -13.32
CA ARG A 150 -2.11 5.89 -13.46
C ARG A 150 -1.13 4.75 -13.23
N LYS A 151 0.10 4.83 -13.75
CA LYS A 151 1.13 3.81 -13.53
C LYS A 151 1.52 3.71 -12.05
N TRP A 152 1.59 4.85 -11.36
CA TRP A 152 1.89 4.88 -9.94
C TRP A 152 0.79 4.22 -9.11
N VAL A 153 -0.48 4.60 -9.35
CA VAL A 153 -1.64 3.99 -8.68
C VAL A 153 -1.73 2.48 -8.94
N GLU A 154 -1.48 2.05 -10.18
CA GLU A 154 -1.53 0.63 -10.54
C GLU A 154 -0.41 -0.18 -9.87
N ALA A 155 0.80 0.38 -9.77
CA ALA A 155 1.91 -0.25 -9.06
C ALA A 155 1.61 -0.40 -7.56
N GLU A 156 1.09 0.66 -6.94
CA GLU A 156 0.69 0.67 -5.54
C GLU A 156 -0.42 -0.36 -5.26
N LEU A 157 -1.43 -0.43 -6.11
CA LEU A 157 -2.52 -1.40 -5.99
C LEU A 157 -2.03 -2.85 -6.15
N ARG A 158 -1.18 -3.13 -7.16
CA ARG A 158 -0.57 -4.45 -7.34
C ARG A 158 0.22 -4.88 -6.10
N GLN A 159 0.94 -3.95 -5.49
CA GLN A 159 1.68 -4.23 -4.27
C GLN A 159 0.73 -4.52 -3.09
N ARG A 160 -0.30 -3.68 -2.88
CA ARG A 160 -1.29 -3.90 -1.80
C ARG A 160 -2.03 -5.23 -1.94
N ASN A 161 -2.36 -5.63 -3.16
CA ASN A 161 -2.95 -6.95 -3.41
C ASN A 161 -2.01 -8.11 -3.05
N ARG A 162 -0.69 -7.97 -3.27
CA ARG A 162 0.29 -8.99 -2.83
C ARG A 162 0.38 -9.08 -1.32
N GLU A 163 0.41 -7.93 -0.62
CA GLU A 163 0.44 -7.89 0.84
C GLU A 163 -0.83 -8.54 1.44
N LEU A 164 -2.01 -8.21 0.91
CA LEU A 164 -3.28 -8.82 1.33
C LEU A 164 -3.33 -10.33 1.06
N ALA A 165 -2.81 -10.78 -0.09
CA ALA A 165 -2.76 -12.20 -0.42
C ALA A 165 -1.87 -12.99 0.54
N LEU A 166 -0.74 -12.42 0.97
CA LEU A 166 0.12 -13.01 1.99
C LEU A 166 -0.62 -13.14 3.32
N LEU A 167 -1.24 -12.05 3.78
CA LEU A 167 -2.00 -12.04 5.04
C LEU A 167 -3.12 -13.09 5.03
N ASN A 168 -3.93 -13.13 3.97
CA ASN A 168 -5.00 -14.12 3.82
C ASN A 168 -4.48 -15.56 3.81
N ARG A 169 -3.32 -15.81 3.18
CA ARG A 169 -2.72 -17.15 3.14
C ARG A 169 -2.23 -17.60 4.52
N VAL A 170 -1.58 -16.70 5.27
CA VAL A 170 -1.17 -16.95 6.66
C VAL A 170 -2.39 -17.23 7.54
N ILE A 171 -3.46 -16.43 7.42
CA ILE A 171 -4.71 -16.62 8.16
C ILE A 171 -5.33 -17.99 7.86
N THR A 172 -5.46 -18.34 6.58
CA THR A 172 -6.16 -19.57 6.14
C THR A 172 -5.42 -20.82 6.62
N ILE A 173 -4.08 -20.85 6.48
CA ILE A 173 -3.28 -22.01 6.89
C ILE A 173 -3.21 -22.12 8.42
N SER A 174 -3.13 -20.99 9.11
CA SER A 174 -3.02 -20.97 10.58
C SER A 174 -4.35 -21.29 11.28
N ALA A 175 -5.49 -20.96 10.66
CA ALA A 175 -6.81 -21.33 11.19
C ALA A 175 -7.15 -22.82 11.03
N ALA A 176 -6.53 -23.51 10.06
CA ALA A 176 -6.77 -24.93 9.79
C ALA A 176 -6.01 -25.87 10.74
N ASN A 177 -4.91 -25.41 11.35
CA ASN A 177 -4.03 -26.23 12.17
C ASN A 177 -4.01 -25.73 13.63
N PRO A 178 -4.46 -26.53 14.61
CA PRO A 178 -4.43 -26.12 16.01
C PRO A 178 -3.04 -26.25 16.66
N ASP A 179 -2.03 -26.75 15.94
CA ASP A 179 -0.66 -26.89 16.44
C ASP A 179 0.17 -25.62 16.18
N VAL A 180 0.59 -24.98 17.26
CA VAL A 180 1.46 -23.78 17.25
C VAL A 180 2.74 -24.02 16.45
N ARG A 181 3.31 -25.23 16.49
CA ARG A 181 4.52 -25.55 15.74
C ARG A 181 4.28 -25.50 14.22
N GLU A 182 3.17 -26.03 13.74
CA GLU A 182 2.82 -26.02 12.31
C GLU A 182 2.48 -24.61 11.81
N ILE A 183 1.79 -23.81 12.65
CA ILE A 183 1.53 -22.39 12.38
C ILE A 183 2.86 -21.65 12.18
N LEU A 184 3.79 -21.79 13.14
CA LEU A 184 5.10 -21.14 13.08
C LEU A 184 5.96 -21.65 11.91
N GLN A 185 5.91 -22.94 11.60
CA GLN A 185 6.62 -23.52 10.46
C GLN A 185 6.14 -22.95 9.12
N THR A 186 4.82 -22.81 8.98
CA THR A 186 4.22 -22.16 7.80
C THR A 186 4.63 -20.69 7.73
N ALA A 187 4.55 -19.97 8.84
CA ALA A 187 4.95 -18.57 8.91
C ALA A 187 6.41 -18.37 8.46
N CYS A 188 7.34 -19.17 8.98
CA CYS A 188 8.76 -19.12 8.58
C CYS A 188 8.90 -19.27 7.06
N ARG A 189 8.23 -20.27 6.47
CA ARG A 189 8.29 -20.52 5.02
C ARG A 189 7.73 -19.35 4.21
N GLU A 190 6.53 -18.87 4.53
CA GLU A 190 5.89 -17.79 3.78
C GLU A 190 6.66 -16.47 3.90
N MET A 191 7.25 -16.19 5.06
CA MET A 191 8.04 -14.98 5.30
C MET A 191 9.33 -14.99 4.49
N VAL A 192 9.99 -16.14 4.36
CA VAL A 192 11.16 -16.30 3.48
C VAL A 192 10.80 -16.03 2.02
N TYR A 193 9.75 -16.67 1.50
CA TYR A 193 9.36 -16.50 0.09
C TYR A 193 8.85 -15.09 -0.22
N SER A 194 8.05 -14.51 0.67
CA SER A 194 7.36 -13.25 0.39
C SER A 194 8.29 -12.05 0.47
N PHE A 195 9.27 -12.12 1.37
CA PHE A 195 10.22 -11.03 1.57
C PHE A 195 11.57 -11.28 0.92
N GLY A 196 11.84 -12.45 0.33
CA GLY A 196 13.13 -12.76 -0.29
C GLY A 196 14.26 -12.83 0.75
N MET A 197 13.95 -13.36 1.93
CA MET A 197 14.95 -13.66 2.96
C MET A 197 15.57 -15.02 2.64
N THR A 198 16.67 -15.38 3.31
CA THR A 198 17.32 -16.68 3.10
C THR A 198 16.84 -17.72 4.12
N ILE A 199 16.56 -17.24 5.34
CA ILE A 199 16.27 -18.06 6.51
C ILE A 199 15.15 -17.40 7.32
N ALA A 200 14.29 -18.21 7.92
CA ALA A 200 13.41 -17.79 9.01
C ALA A 200 13.46 -18.79 10.16
N THR A 201 13.41 -18.30 11.39
CA THR A 201 13.18 -19.12 12.59
C THR A 201 12.10 -18.49 13.45
N ALA A 202 11.37 -19.31 14.20
CA ALA A 202 10.45 -18.85 15.22
C ALA A 202 10.93 -19.36 16.57
N THR A 203 11.11 -18.44 17.51
CA THR A 203 11.52 -18.72 18.87
C THR A 203 10.38 -18.43 19.84
N MET A 204 10.11 -19.36 20.75
CA MET A 204 9.10 -19.20 21.80
C MET A 204 9.79 -19.09 23.15
N LEU A 205 9.33 -18.16 23.98
CA LEU A 205 9.83 -17.98 25.34
C LEU A 205 9.17 -19.01 26.27
N ASN A 206 9.96 -19.62 27.14
CA ASN A 206 9.44 -20.54 28.15
C ASN A 206 8.61 -19.80 29.23
N PRO A 207 7.73 -20.51 29.98
CA PRO A 207 6.81 -19.89 30.94
C PRO A 207 7.50 -19.08 32.05
N ASP A 208 8.68 -19.52 32.50
CA ASP A 208 9.54 -18.89 33.49
C ASP A 208 10.42 -17.76 32.91
N ARG A 209 10.39 -17.55 31.59
CA ARG A 209 11.12 -16.49 30.86
C ARG A 209 12.64 -16.55 31.04
N THR A 210 13.18 -17.75 31.23
CA THR A 210 14.63 -17.98 31.42
C THR A 210 15.33 -18.38 30.11
N ALA A 211 14.59 -18.85 29.11
CA ALA A 211 15.13 -19.27 27.83
C ALA A 211 14.12 -19.15 26.68
N VAL A 212 14.63 -19.00 25.46
CA VAL A 212 13.84 -19.14 24.23
C VAL A 212 14.16 -20.46 23.56
N THR A 213 13.18 -21.08 22.90
CA THR A 213 13.36 -22.33 22.14
C THR A 213 12.98 -22.11 20.68
N ASN A 214 13.88 -22.50 19.77
CA ASN A 214 13.57 -22.55 18.34
C ASN A 214 12.48 -23.59 18.10
N THR A 215 11.26 -23.14 17.80
CA THR A 215 10.10 -24.02 17.63
C THR A 215 9.91 -24.40 16.15
N ALA A 216 10.30 -23.52 15.24
CA ALA A 216 10.21 -23.72 13.80
C ALA A 216 11.38 -23.06 13.08
N ALA A 217 11.73 -23.60 11.91
CA ALA A 217 12.81 -23.07 11.09
C ALA A 217 12.57 -23.39 9.61
N TYR A 218 12.95 -22.48 8.73
CA TYR A 218 12.89 -22.67 7.29
C TYR A 218 14.08 -22.01 6.60
N ALA A 219 14.58 -22.65 5.55
CA ALA A 219 15.72 -22.20 4.76
C ALA A 219 15.44 -22.44 3.28
N VAL A 220 15.87 -21.50 2.43
CA VAL A 220 15.90 -21.71 0.98
C VAL A 220 17.28 -22.21 0.55
N SER A 221 17.31 -23.18 -0.36
CA SER A 221 18.55 -23.63 -1.00
C SER A 221 19.22 -22.50 -1.76
N LEU A 222 20.53 -22.39 -1.58
CA LEU A 222 21.37 -21.46 -2.32
C LEU A 222 21.48 -21.87 -3.80
N PRO A 223 21.98 -20.99 -4.70
CA PRO A 223 22.08 -21.29 -6.13
C PRO A 223 22.90 -22.54 -6.48
N ASP A 224 23.82 -22.95 -5.60
CA ASP A 224 24.62 -24.17 -5.71
C ASP A 224 23.89 -25.43 -5.21
N GLY A 225 22.64 -25.29 -4.75
CA GLY A 225 21.80 -26.36 -4.22
C GLY A 225 22.02 -26.65 -2.73
N ALA A 226 23.03 -26.04 -2.10
CA ALA A 226 23.31 -26.26 -0.68
C ALA A 226 22.30 -25.50 0.20
N LEU A 227 21.98 -26.06 1.37
CA LEU A 227 21.26 -25.33 2.40
C LEU A 227 22.24 -24.48 3.22
N PRO A 228 21.89 -23.22 3.55
CA PRO A 228 22.74 -22.37 4.36
C PRO A 228 22.88 -22.88 5.81
N PHE A 229 21.86 -23.60 6.27
CA PHE A 229 21.86 -24.38 7.51
C PHE A 229 20.81 -25.48 7.38
N ASP A 230 20.94 -26.56 8.13
CA ASP A 230 19.92 -27.60 8.26
C ASP A 230 18.84 -27.14 9.25
N PRO A 231 17.57 -26.89 8.82
CA PRO A 231 16.50 -26.48 9.71
C PRO A 231 16.24 -27.45 10.86
N ASP A 232 16.38 -28.75 10.63
CA ASP A 232 16.09 -29.76 11.64
C ASP A 232 17.15 -29.77 12.74
N SER A 233 18.37 -29.31 12.44
CA SER A 233 19.46 -29.22 13.41
C SER A 233 19.27 -28.13 14.48
N ILE A 234 18.45 -27.11 14.19
CA ILE A 234 18.25 -25.97 15.10
C ILE A 234 16.88 -25.97 15.79
N ILE A 235 15.92 -26.76 15.28
CA ILE A 235 14.62 -26.90 15.93
C ILE A 235 14.81 -27.65 17.26
N GLY A 236 14.25 -27.11 18.33
CA GLY A 236 14.43 -27.58 19.70
C GLY A 236 15.66 -26.98 20.41
N MET A 237 16.51 -26.23 19.71
CA MET A 237 17.63 -25.54 20.35
C MET A 237 17.12 -24.52 21.36
N VAL A 238 17.65 -24.57 22.58
CA VAL A 238 17.32 -23.68 23.69
C VAL A 238 18.43 -22.65 23.85
N ILE A 239 18.06 -21.37 23.82
CA ILE A 239 18.97 -20.24 24.02
C ILE A 239 18.60 -19.58 25.37
N PRO A 240 19.49 -19.61 26.37
CA PRO A 240 19.27 -18.91 27.63
C PRO A 240 19.04 -17.41 27.41
N VAL A 241 18.10 -16.80 28.12
CA VAL A 241 17.87 -15.35 28.07
C VAL A 241 19.09 -14.56 28.51
N ALA A 242 19.92 -15.14 29.40
CA ALA A 242 21.20 -14.58 29.81
C ALA A 242 22.17 -14.35 28.63
N ASP A 243 22.00 -15.08 27.52
CA ASP A 243 22.82 -14.92 26.31
C ASP A 243 22.29 -13.84 25.36
N ILE A 244 21.07 -13.34 25.59
CA ILE A 244 20.38 -12.32 24.76
C ILE A 244 19.65 -11.23 25.57
N PRO A 245 20.24 -10.67 26.65
CA PRO A 245 19.49 -9.82 27.58
C PRO A 245 19.00 -8.52 26.94
N LEU A 246 19.85 -7.85 26.14
CA LEU A 246 19.52 -6.59 25.47
C LEU A 246 18.51 -6.78 24.33
N ALA A 247 18.62 -7.88 23.59
CA ALA A 247 17.66 -8.20 22.54
C ALA A 247 16.26 -8.42 23.13
N LEU A 248 16.16 -9.14 24.25
CA LEU A 248 14.86 -9.36 24.90
C LEU A 248 14.28 -8.06 25.46
N GLU A 249 15.09 -7.24 26.13
CA GLU A 249 14.66 -5.94 26.65
C GLU A 249 14.15 -5.03 25.52
N GLN A 250 14.87 -4.96 24.40
CA GLN A 250 14.44 -4.18 23.24
C GLN A 250 13.10 -4.68 22.68
N LEU A 251 12.89 -6.00 22.59
CA LEU A 251 11.63 -6.58 22.11
C LEU A 251 10.47 -6.35 23.09
N GLU A 252 10.73 -6.31 24.40
CA GLU A 252 9.71 -6.00 25.40
C GLU A 252 9.31 -4.51 25.39
N GLN A 253 10.27 -3.63 25.11
CA GLN A 253 10.01 -2.19 24.99
C GLN A 253 9.43 -1.81 23.62
N ALA A 254 9.73 -2.59 22.58
CA ALA A 254 9.21 -2.42 21.23
C ALA A 254 7.76 -2.94 21.14
N THR A 255 6.78 -2.07 21.38
CA THR A 255 5.35 -2.34 21.12
C THR A 255 5.09 -2.65 19.65
N SER A 256 5.28 -3.91 19.23
CA SER A 256 5.18 -4.37 17.84
C SER A 256 6.10 -3.58 16.90
N THR A 257 7.37 -3.38 17.28
CA THR A 257 8.37 -2.77 16.38
C THR A 257 9.46 -3.79 16.03
N PRO A 258 9.74 -4.01 14.73
CA PRO A 258 10.86 -4.84 14.30
C PRO A 258 12.20 -4.32 14.77
N VAL A 259 13.10 -5.21 15.19
CA VAL A 259 14.50 -4.90 15.45
C VAL A 259 15.34 -5.37 14.28
N VAL A 260 16.06 -4.46 13.63
CA VAL A 260 16.95 -4.78 12.50
C VAL A 260 18.40 -4.75 12.97
N ILE A 261 19.13 -5.83 12.71
CA ILE A 261 20.52 -6.00 13.07
C ILE A 261 21.33 -6.26 11.80
N HIS A 262 22.26 -5.36 11.51
CA HIS A 262 23.28 -5.57 10.48
C HIS A 262 24.51 -6.23 11.10
N ASN A 263 25.05 -7.23 10.40
CA ASN A 263 26.15 -8.07 10.88
C ASN A 263 25.94 -8.62 12.31
N PRO A 264 25.01 -9.58 12.49
CA PRO A 264 24.69 -10.17 13.79
C PRO A 264 25.90 -10.70 14.58
N ALA A 265 26.93 -11.22 13.91
CA ALA A 265 28.13 -11.71 14.58
C ALA A 265 28.89 -10.61 15.35
N GLU A 266 28.75 -9.35 14.96
CA GLU A 266 29.41 -8.21 15.60
C GLU A 266 28.48 -7.42 16.56
N SER A 267 27.17 -7.68 16.51
CA SER A 267 26.15 -6.87 17.20
C SER A 267 26.16 -7.00 18.72
N SER A 268 26.36 -5.88 19.44
CA SER A 268 26.27 -5.84 20.91
C SER A 268 24.91 -6.26 21.48
N VAL A 269 23.84 -6.04 20.72
CA VAL A 269 22.45 -6.39 21.09
C VAL A 269 22.29 -7.89 21.33
N LEU A 270 23.01 -8.71 20.58
CA LEU A 270 22.92 -10.17 20.65
C LEU A 270 23.80 -10.79 21.74
N GLY A 271 24.59 -10.01 22.48
CA GLY A 271 25.33 -10.52 23.64
C GLY A 271 26.22 -11.73 23.31
N PRO A 272 26.26 -12.77 24.18
CA PRO A 272 26.88 -14.06 23.92
C PRO A 272 26.30 -14.83 22.71
N ALA A 273 25.04 -14.62 22.33
CA ALA A 273 24.43 -15.35 21.23
C ALA A 273 25.01 -15.02 19.84
N ARG A 274 25.88 -14.01 19.74
CA ARG A 274 26.67 -13.72 18.52
C ARG A 274 27.45 -14.92 17.99
N GLN A 275 27.96 -15.77 18.89
CA GLN A 275 28.71 -16.98 18.53
C GLN A 275 27.92 -17.94 17.64
N TYR A 276 26.58 -17.93 17.76
CA TYR A 276 25.71 -18.75 16.92
C TYR A 276 25.62 -18.25 15.48
N PHE A 277 26.04 -17.01 15.20
CA PHE A 277 25.99 -16.40 13.86
C PHE A 277 27.35 -16.35 13.16
N GLU A 278 28.46 -16.46 13.90
CA GLU A 278 29.84 -16.42 13.37
C GLU A 278 30.07 -17.44 12.25
N LYS A 279 29.44 -18.62 12.35
CA LYS A 279 29.63 -19.71 11.39
C LYS A 279 28.78 -19.59 10.12
N PHE A 280 27.76 -18.73 10.12
CA PHE A 280 26.71 -18.74 9.10
C PHE A 280 26.70 -17.51 8.19
N ASN A 281 27.71 -16.65 8.29
CA ASN A 281 27.91 -15.47 7.44
C ASN A 281 26.62 -14.63 7.22
N VAL A 282 25.83 -14.47 8.30
CA VAL A 282 24.60 -13.70 8.25
C VAL A 282 24.96 -12.21 8.16
N ALA A 283 24.46 -11.53 7.13
CA ALA A 283 24.72 -10.11 6.93
C ALA A 283 23.60 -9.21 7.46
N THR A 284 22.37 -9.70 7.49
CA THR A 284 21.21 -8.94 7.98
C THR A 284 20.23 -9.87 8.69
N MET A 285 19.78 -9.44 9.87
CA MET A 285 18.79 -10.11 10.70
C MET A 285 17.65 -9.14 11.03
N VAL A 286 16.42 -9.62 10.99
CA VAL A 286 15.23 -8.90 11.44
C VAL A 286 14.56 -9.74 12.51
N ILE A 287 14.26 -9.12 13.64
CA ILE A 287 13.57 -9.75 14.76
C ILE A 287 12.21 -9.11 14.89
N LEU A 288 11.16 -9.90 14.70
CA LEU A 288 9.77 -9.48 14.76
C LEU A 288 9.18 -10.01 16.08
N PRO A 289 8.84 -9.14 17.06
CA PRO A 289 8.24 -9.59 18.29
C PRO A 289 6.88 -10.27 18.04
N LEU A 290 6.63 -11.38 18.73
CA LEU A 290 5.32 -12.03 18.82
C LEU A 290 4.69 -11.68 20.16
N LEU A 291 3.64 -10.86 20.12
CA LEU A 291 3.00 -10.27 21.30
C LEU A 291 1.57 -10.79 21.45
N VAL A 292 1.28 -11.41 22.60
CA VAL A 292 -0.08 -11.83 22.96
C VAL A 292 -0.55 -10.98 24.13
N LYS A 293 -1.63 -10.20 23.94
CA LYS A 293 -2.18 -9.25 24.93
C LYS A 293 -1.09 -8.29 25.48
N GLY A 294 -0.19 -7.82 24.60
CA GLY A 294 0.90 -6.90 24.96
C GLY A 294 2.08 -7.56 25.67
N ARG A 295 2.09 -8.89 25.85
CA ARG A 295 3.20 -9.64 26.45
C ARG A 295 3.99 -10.39 25.39
N LEU A 296 5.31 -10.27 25.43
CA LEU A 296 6.22 -11.00 24.56
C LEU A 296 6.16 -12.50 24.86
N THR A 297 5.71 -13.26 23.87
CA THR A 297 5.63 -14.73 23.90
C THR A 297 6.73 -15.39 23.08
N GLY A 298 7.34 -14.65 22.15
CA GLY A 298 8.37 -15.16 21.26
C GLY A 298 8.79 -14.13 20.22
N SER A 299 9.51 -14.57 19.21
CA SER A 299 9.85 -13.76 18.04
C SER A 299 9.89 -14.60 16.78
N LEU A 300 9.64 -13.94 15.66
CA LEU A 300 9.94 -14.46 14.34
C LEU A 300 11.20 -13.76 13.83
N ASN A 301 12.22 -14.53 13.49
CA ASN A 301 13.54 -14.04 13.13
C ASN A 301 13.80 -14.35 11.66
N LEU A 302 14.14 -13.33 10.87
CA LEU A 302 14.45 -13.47 9.45
C LEU A 302 15.91 -13.13 9.21
N PHE A 303 16.58 -13.90 8.37
CA PHE A 303 18.00 -13.72 8.10
C PHE A 303 18.29 -13.71 6.60
N SER A 304 19.26 -12.91 6.23
CA SER A 304 19.81 -12.81 4.88
C SER A 304 21.34 -12.92 4.95
N LEU A 305 21.90 -13.72 4.06
CA LEU A 305 23.36 -13.84 3.89
C LEU A 305 23.95 -12.63 3.12
N ALA A 306 23.12 -11.91 2.38
CA ALA A 306 23.49 -10.67 1.71
C ALA A 306 23.05 -9.46 2.54
N HIS A 307 23.81 -8.36 2.48
CA HIS A 307 23.39 -7.09 3.04
C HIS A 307 22.09 -6.62 2.39
N ARG A 308 21.07 -6.38 3.21
CA ARG A 308 19.79 -5.84 2.75
C ARG A 308 19.47 -4.52 3.43
N SER A 309 19.12 -3.53 2.61
CA SER A 309 18.42 -2.34 3.07
C SER A 309 16.93 -2.62 2.99
N LEU A 310 16.26 -2.67 4.13
CA LEU A 310 14.82 -2.91 4.25
C LEU A 310 14.11 -1.58 4.45
N SER A 311 13.09 -1.30 3.65
CA SER A 311 12.28 -0.09 3.81
C SER A 311 11.39 -0.17 5.06
N GLU A 312 11.03 0.99 5.63
CA GLU A 312 10.08 1.07 6.75
C GLU A 312 8.76 0.34 6.43
N ARG A 313 8.32 0.42 5.17
CA ARG A 313 7.10 -0.24 4.70
C ARG A 313 7.23 -1.77 4.63
N GLU A 314 8.39 -2.30 4.22
CA GLU A 314 8.66 -3.75 4.26
C GLU A 314 8.63 -4.25 5.71
N LEU A 315 9.30 -3.53 6.62
CA LEU A 315 9.33 -3.87 8.04
C LEU A 315 7.93 -3.82 8.67
N ALA A 316 7.14 -2.80 8.36
CA ALA A 316 5.74 -2.70 8.81
C ALA A 316 4.90 -3.89 8.31
N THR A 317 5.07 -4.30 7.05
CA THR A 317 4.36 -5.47 6.50
C THR A 317 4.80 -6.76 7.19
N MET A 318 6.11 -6.95 7.42
CA MET A 318 6.63 -8.11 8.16
C MET A 318 6.05 -8.18 9.59
N GLN A 319 5.99 -7.05 10.28
CA GLN A 319 5.42 -6.98 11.62
C GLN A 319 3.93 -7.27 11.63
N ASN A 320 3.17 -6.72 10.68
CA ASN A 320 1.74 -7.01 10.57
C ASN A 320 1.48 -8.51 10.42
N VAL A 321 2.33 -9.23 9.68
CA VAL A 321 2.25 -10.70 9.57
C VAL A 321 2.55 -11.35 10.93
N ALA A 322 3.58 -10.91 11.64
CA ALA A 322 3.93 -11.40 12.98
C ALA A 322 2.83 -11.17 14.02
N ASP A 323 2.16 -10.01 13.99
CA ASP A 323 1.03 -9.69 14.87
C ASP A 323 -0.17 -10.63 14.61
N GLN A 324 -0.47 -10.93 13.34
CA GLN A 324 -1.52 -11.88 12.97
C GLN A 324 -1.19 -13.31 13.42
N ILE A 325 0.08 -13.73 13.27
CA ILE A 325 0.56 -15.02 13.79
C ILE A 325 0.37 -15.07 15.31
N SER A 326 0.73 -14.00 16.02
CA SER A 326 0.55 -13.90 17.48
C SER A 326 -0.91 -14.08 17.90
N GLY A 327 -1.84 -13.43 17.19
CA GLY A 327 -3.28 -13.61 17.42
C GLY A 327 -3.75 -15.04 17.20
N THR A 328 -3.22 -15.71 16.17
CA THR A 328 -3.61 -17.09 15.85
C THR A 328 -3.06 -18.09 16.87
N ILE A 329 -1.83 -17.89 17.35
CA ILE A 329 -1.24 -18.68 18.45
C ILE A 329 -2.10 -18.54 19.71
N ALA A 330 -2.51 -17.32 20.06
CA ALA A 330 -3.37 -17.08 21.23
C ALA A 330 -4.70 -17.82 21.13
N LEU A 331 -5.32 -17.82 19.95
CA LEU A 331 -6.56 -18.55 19.69
C LEU A 331 -6.36 -20.08 19.76
N ALA A 332 -5.28 -20.59 19.18
CA ALA A 332 -4.95 -22.02 19.21
C ALA A 332 -4.75 -22.53 20.64
N GLU A 333 -4.00 -21.80 21.46
CA GLU A 333 -3.78 -22.15 22.87
C GLU A 333 -5.07 -22.07 23.71
N LEU A 334 -5.92 -21.06 23.48
CA LEU A 334 -7.22 -20.97 24.15
C LEU A 334 -8.11 -22.19 23.82
N ASN A 335 -8.19 -22.56 22.54
CA ASN A 335 -8.94 -23.74 22.09
C ASN A 335 -8.34 -25.04 22.64
N ARG A 336 -7.02 -25.12 22.79
CA ARG A 336 -6.34 -26.28 23.39
C ARG A 336 -6.64 -26.40 24.88
N LEU A 337 -6.60 -25.29 25.63
CA LEU A 337 -6.95 -25.26 27.05
C LEU A 337 -8.41 -25.64 27.25
N SER A 338 -9.33 -25.06 26.48
CA SER A 338 -10.76 -25.38 26.54
C SER A 338 -11.00 -26.87 26.33
N ARG A 339 -10.42 -27.47 25.27
CA ARG A 339 -10.54 -28.92 25.01
C ARG A 339 -9.99 -29.78 26.16
N ARG A 340 -8.86 -29.38 26.75
CA ARG A 340 -8.25 -30.12 27.86
C ARG A 340 -9.10 -30.05 29.13
N LEU A 341 -9.70 -28.90 29.43
CA LEU A 341 -10.62 -28.74 30.55
C LEU A 341 -11.90 -29.56 30.34
N SER A 342 -12.50 -29.49 29.15
CA SER A 342 -13.65 -30.33 28.80
C SER A 342 -13.32 -31.82 28.95
N ALA A 343 -12.19 -32.28 28.40
CA ALA A 343 -11.77 -33.68 28.54
C ALA A 343 -11.56 -34.10 30.01
N ALA A 344 -11.04 -33.20 30.86
CA ALA A 344 -10.87 -33.48 32.28
C ALA A 344 -12.23 -33.60 33.02
N LEU A 345 -13.22 -32.77 32.67
CA LEU A 345 -14.58 -32.87 33.22
C LEU A 345 -15.28 -34.16 32.76
N GLU A 346 -15.15 -34.51 31.48
CA GLU A 346 -15.71 -35.74 30.90
C GLU A 346 -15.10 -37.02 31.50
N GLN A 347 -13.83 -36.97 31.90
CA GLN A 347 -13.11 -38.09 32.53
C GLN A 347 -13.17 -38.08 34.07
N SER A 348 -13.80 -37.08 34.68
CA SER A 348 -13.97 -37.03 36.12
C SER A 348 -14.82 -38.22 36.58
N THR A 349 -14.42 -38.85 37.68
CA THR A 349 -15.20 -39.90 38.34
C THR A 349 -16.27 -39.33 39.27
N GLU A 350 -16.20 -38.04 39.58
CA GLU A 350 -17.20 -37.33 40.38
C GLU A 350 -18.28 -36.75 39.45
N CYS A 351 -19.54 -36.78 39.92
CA CYS A 351 -20.66 -36.16 39.22
C CYS A 351 -20.45 -34.64 39.17
N VAL A 352 -20.40 -34.08 37.97
CA VAL A 352 -20.33 -32.64 37.74
C VAL A 352 -21.49 -32.24 36.84
N LEU A 353 -22.22 -31.21 37.26
CA LEU A 353 -23.29 -30.60 36.49
C LEU A 353 -23.21 -29.07 36.61
N ILE A 354 -23.69 -28.38 35.58
CA ILE A 354 -23.81 -26.92 35.54
C ILE A 354 -25.29 -26.62 35.34
N THR A 355 -25.82 -25.66 36.11
CA THR A 355 -27.21 -25.20 35.98
C THR A 355 -27.27 -23.71 35.68
N ASP A 356 -28.39 -23.28 35.09
CA ASP A 356 -28.78 -21.87 35.07
C ASP A 356 -29.10 -21.37 36.50
N PRO A 357 -29.28 -20.04 36.71
CA PRO A 357 -29.66 -19.48 38.01
C PRO A 357 -31.02 -19.93 38.56
N GLN A 358 -31.86 -20.57 37.73
CA GLN A 358 -33.15 -21.14 38.13
C GLN A 358 -33.04 -22.63 38.50
N GLY A 359 -31.85 -23.23 38.36
CA GLY A 359 -31.60 -24.63 38.65
C GLY A 359 -31.91 -25.59 37.51
N ARG A 360 -32.03 -25.10 36.26
CA ARG A 360 -32.12 -25.99 35.08
C ARG A 360 -30.74 -26.47 34.68
N ILE A 361 -30.57 -27.76 34.49
CA ILE A 361 -29.30 -28.38 34.11
C ILE A 361 -28.96 -27.98 32.67
N GLU A 362 -27.81 -27.36 32.47
CA GLU A 362 -27.24 -27.00 31.16
C GLU A 362 -26.17 -28.00 30.71
N TYR A 363 -25.46 -28.60 31.66
CA TYR A 363 -24.41 -29.60 31.40
C TYR A 363 -24.40 -30.64 32.51
N ALA A 364 -24.14 -31.89 32.14
CA ALA A 364 -23.85 -32.98 33.06
C ALA A 364 -22.76 -33.86 32.45
N ASN A 365 -21.75 -34.24 33.24
CA ASN A 365 -20.65 -35.07 32.77
C ASN A 365 -21.03 -36.58 32.77
N PRO A 366 -20.23 -37.47 32.13
CA PRO A 366 -20.52 -38.90 32.08
C PRO A 366 -20.62 -39.58 33.45
N ALA A 367 -19.89 -39.11 34.47
CA ALA A 367 -20.03 -39.64 35.82
C ALA A 367 -21.45 -39.42 36.39
N PHE A 368 -22.05 -38.26 36.12
CA PHE A 368 -23.46 -38.04 36.45
C PHE A 368 -24.37 -39.08 35.80
N GLU A 369 -24.17 -39.39 34.51
CA GLU A 369 -24.97 -40.40 33.83
C GLU A 369 -24.79 -41.79 34.44
N HIS A 370 -23.55 -42.18 34.70
CA HIS A 370 -23.21 -43.47 35.28
C HIS A 370 -23.74 -43.63 36.71
N THR A 371 -23.69 -42.57 37.52
CA THR A 371 -24.12 -42.61 38.91
C THR A 371 -25.65 -42.53 39.04
N THR A 372 -26.30 -41.65 38.28
CA THR A 372 -27.74 -41.35 38.43
C THR A 372 -28.63 -42.13 37.46
N GLY A 373 -28.10 -42.57 36.32
CA GLY A 373 -28.83 -43.28 35.26
C GLY A 373 -29.60 -42.37 34.30
N PHE A 374 -29.56 -41.05 34.48
CA PHE A 374 -30.09 -40.08 33.51
C PHE A 374 -29.02 -39.77 32.46
N THR A 375 -29.35 -39.82 31.18
CA THR A 375 -28.41 -39.35 30.15
C THR A 375 -28.29 -37.83 30.19
N ALA A 376 -27.19 -37.26 29.69
CA ALA A 376 -27.00 -35.82 29.61
C ALA A 376 -28.10 -35.17 28.77
N ASP A 377 -28.55 -35.82 27.69
CA ASP A 377 -29.67 -35.35 26.87
C ASP A 377 -31.01 -35.37 27.62
N GLU A 378 -31.23 -36.35 28.51
CA GLU A 378 -32.43 -36.41 29.35
C GLU A 378 -32.40 -35.38 30.48
N ALA A 379 -31.21 -35.12 31.04
CA ALA A 379 -31.01 -34.17 32.12
C ALA A 379 -31.01 -32.72 31.63
N ALA A 380 -30.52 -32.46 30.41
CA ALA A 380 -30.44 -31.12 29.84
C ALA A 380 -31.83 -30.44 29.77
N GLY A 381 -31.93 -29.23 30.32
CA GLY A 381 -33.15 -28.44 30.40
C GLY A 381 -34.11 -28.85 31.52
N GLN A 382 -33.89 -29.99 32.17
CA GLN A 382 -34.63 -30.40 33.36
C GLN A 382 -34.18 -29.61 34.59
N MET A 383 -35.08 -29.50 35.57
CA MET A 383 -34.78 -28.86 36.84
C MET A 383 -34.02 -29.83 37.74
N LEU A 384 -33.10 -29.34 38.56
CA LEU A 384 -32.20 -30.18 39.38
C LEU A 384 -32.97 -31.08 40.40
N ASP A 385 -34.24 -30.77 40.63
CA ASP A 385 -35.19 -31.57 41.42
C ASP A 385 -35.57 -32.93 40.78
N ILE A 386 -35.12 -33.23 39.56
CA ILE A 386 -35.20 -34.59 38.99
C ILE A 386 -34.51 -35.64 39.86
N LEU A 387 -33.50 -35.22 40.63
CA LEU A 387 -32.81 -36.07 41.61
C LEU A 387 -33.59 -36.21 42.92
N GLN A 388 -34.69 -35.47 43.09
CA GLN A 388 -35.47 -35.37 44.32
C GLN A 388 -36.88 -35.99 44.20
N SER A 389 -37.50 -35.99 43.01
CA SER A 389 -38.93 -36.27 42.88
C SER A 389 -39.28 -37.69 42.38
N GLN A 390 -39.76 -38.53 43.30
CA GLN A 390 -41.01 -39.32 43.20
C GLN A 390 -41.37 -39.93 44.58
N VAL A 391 -41.68 -39.08 45.58
CA VAL A 391 -42.25 -39.55 46.87
C VAL A 391 -43.57 -38.80 47.10
N PRO A 392 -44.69 -39.51 47.37
CA PRO A 392 -45.92 -38.90 47.87
C PRO A 392 -45.67 -38.22 49.22
N GLU A 393 -46.40 -37.15 49.53
CA GLU A 393 -46.34 -36.42 50.81
C GLU A 393 -46.48 -37.34 52.04
N THR A 394 -45.36 -37.83 52.57
CA THR A 394 -45.26 -38.47 53.88
C THR A 394 -44.29 -37.68 54.76
N ALA A 395 -44.43 -37.77 56.08
CA ALA A 395 -43.60 -37.05 57.05
C ALA A 395 -42.09 -37.37 56.93
N GLU A 396 -41.73 -38.50 56.30
CA GLU A 396 -40.35 -38.88 56.00
C GLU A 396 -39.76 -38.10 54.80
N ALA A 397 -40.61 -37.60 53.89
CA ALA A 397 -40.20 -36.79 52.73
C ALA A 397 -39.73 -35.38 53.13
N GLN A 398 -40.25 -34.82 54.23
CA GLN A 398 -39.79 -33.52 54.75
C GLN A 398 -38.35 -33.55 55.28
N ALA A 399 -37.86 -34.73 55.69
CA ALA A 399 -36.46 -34.91 56.14
C ALA A 399 -35.47 -35.09 54.97
N GLN A 400 -35.96 -35.23 53.73
CA GLN A 400 -35.18 -35.47 52.52
C GLN A 400 -35.20 -34.29 51.54
N ASN A 401 -35.97 -33.23 51.83
CA ASN A 401 -35.87 -31.98 51.09
C ASN A 401 -34.48 -31.36 51.29
N PRO A 402 -33.87 -30.78 50.24
CA PRO A 402 -32.64 -30.05 50.39
C PRO A 402 -32.82 -28.95 51.44
N PRO A 403 -31.83 -28.73 52.32
CA PRO A 403 -31.97 -27.78 53.40
C PRO A 403 -32.15 -26.34 52.85
N ALA A 404 -32.80 -25.47 53.63
CA ALA A 404 -33.20 -24.14 53.14
C ALA A 404 -32.03 -23.28 52.67
N ASP A 405 -30.84 -23.51 53.25
CA ASP A 405 -29.57 -22.93 52.86
C ASP A 405 -29.06 -23.39 51.49
N TYR A 406 -29.32 -24.64 51.08
CA TYR A 406 -29.05 -25.13 49.71
C TYR A 406 -29.88 -24.36 48.67
N THR A 407 -31.19 -24.25 48.90
CA THR A 407 -32.11 -23.57 47.98
C THR A 407 -31.80 -22.07 47.91
N ALA A 408 -31.46 -21.47 49.05
CA ALA A 408 -31.00 -20.09 49.11
C ALA A 408 -29.66 -19.90 48.39
N ALA A 409 -28.71 -20.84 48.50
CA ALA A 409 -27.41 -20.77 47.82
C ALA A 409 -27.55 -20.78 46.30
N LEU A 410 -28.43 -21.63 45.75
CA LEU A 410 -28.76 -21.64 44.32
C LEU A 410 -29.29 -20.28 43.83
N GLN A 411 -30.16 -19.62 44.60
CA GLN A 411 -30.76 -18.34 44.20
C GLN A 411 -29.86 -17.12 44.42
N THR A 412 -29.03 -17.15 45.46
CA THR A 412 -28.20 -16.01 45.88
C THR A 412 -26.78 -16.05 45.30
N GLY A 413 -26.39 -17.16 44.66
CA GLY A 413 -25.05 -17.37 44.13
C GLY A 413 -23.98 -17.46 45.23
N GLN A 414 -24.33 -18.03 46.38
CA GLN A 414 -23.38 -18.33 47.45
C GLN A 414 -22.86 -19.76 47.33
N THR A 415 -21.62 -19.99 47.76
CA THR A 415 -21.08 -21.34 47.86
C THR A 415 -21.77 -22.09 49.01
N TRP A 416 -22.21 -23.31 48.76
CA TRP A 416 -22.79 -24.20 49.76
C TRP A 416 -22.11 -25.57 49.70
N GLN A 417 -21.90 -26.18 50.86
CA GLN A 417 -21.34 -27.52 50.98
C GLN A 417 -22.16 -28.31 52.00
N GLY A 418 -22.54 -29.52 51.65
CA GLY A 418 -23.29 -30.39 52.55
C GLY A 418 -23.58 -31.74 51.96
N ARG A 419 -24.19 -32.60 52.77
CA ARG A 419 -24.55 -33.96 52.39
C ARG A 419 -26.05 -34.02 52.07
N LEU A 420 -26.40 -34.53 50.90
CA LEU A 420 -27.78 -34.71 50.44
C LEU A 420 -28.08 -36.20 50.23
N VAL A 421 -29.36 -36.53 50.23
CA VAL A 421 -29.86 -37.84 49.82
C VAL A 421 -30.64 -37.63 48.53
N SER A 422 -30.10 -38.15 47.43
CA SER A 422 -30.65 -38.01 46.08
C SER A 422 -31.11 -39.36 45.55
N ARG A 423 -31.88 -39.34 44.45
CA ARG A 423 -32.47 -40.53 43.85
C ARG A 423 -32.03 -40.69 42.40
N LYS A 424 -31.71 -41.94 42.05
CA LYS A 424 -31.40 -42.34 40.69
C LYS A 424 -32.68 -42.48 39.86
N LYS A 425 -32.53 -42.57 38.53
CA LYS A 425 -33.62 -42.84 37.58
C LYS A 425 -34.41 -44.12 37.88
N ASP A 426 -33.74 -45.13 38.44
CA ASP A 426 -34.36 -46.41 38.83
C ASP A 426 -35.12 -46.34 40.18
N GLY A 427 -35.12 -45.19 40.85
CA GLY A 427 -35.79 -44.95 42.14
C GLY A 427 -34.96 -45.34 43.37
N THR A 428 -33.72 -45.82 43.21
CA THR A 428 -32.83 -46.09 44.35
C THR A 428 -32.25 -44.80 44.92
N SER A 429 -32.17 -44.71 46.25
CA SER A 429 -31.59 -43.56 46.95
C SER A 429 -30.08 -43.74 47.12
N PHE A 430 -29.34 -42.65 47.00
CA PHE A 430 -27.91 -42.59 47.28
C PHE A 430 -27.59 -41.31 48.05
N THR A 431 -26.55 -41.38 48.87
CA THR A 431 -26.06 -40.23 49.63
C THR A 431 -24.92 -39.59 48.85
N GLU A 432 -24.95 -38.27 48.73
CA GLU A 432 -23.94 -37.49 48.02
C GLU A 432 -23.40 -36.37 48.90
N ASP A 433 -22.10 -36.13 48.80
CA ASP A 433 -21.47 -34.93 49.34
C ASP A 433 -21.40 -33.89 48.20
N VAL A 434 -22.16 -32.81 48.34
CA VAL A 434 -22.39 -31.83 47.27
C VAL A 434 -21.73 -30.51 47.63
N THR A 435 -21.03 -29.95 46.64
CA THR A 435 -20.52 -28.58 46.67
C THR A 435 -21.17 -27.80 45.54
N LEU A 436 -21.95 -26.77 45.91
CA LEU A 436 -22.45 -25.77 44.97
C LEU A 436 -21.50 -24.59 44.97
N SER A 437 -21.01 -24.20 43.79
CA SER A 437 -20.17 -23.01 43.62
C SER A 437 -20.67 -22.18 42.42
N PRO A 438 -20.84 -20.86 42.60
CA PRO A 438 -21.23 -19.98 41.50
C PRO A 438 -20.10 -19.89 40.46
N VAL A 439 -20.42 -20.11 39.19
CA VAL A 439 -19.53 -19.85 38.06
C VAL A 439 -19.90 -18.50 37.47
N ARG A 440 -18.93 -17.58 37.32
CA ARG A 440 -19.13 -16.21 36.86
C ARG A 440 -18.60 -15.96 35.46
#